data_AF-A0A256I388-F1
#
_entry.id   AF-A0A256I388-F1
#
_cell.length_a   1.000
_cell.length_b   1.000
_cell.length_c   1.000
_cell.angle_alpha   90.00
_cell.angle_beta   90.00
_cell.angle_gamma   90.00
#
_symmetry.space_group_name_H-M   'P 1'
#
loop_
_entity.id
_entity.type
_entity.pdbx_description
1 polymer ?
#
loop_
_entity_poly.entity_id
_entity_poly.type
_entity_poly.pdbx_seq_one_letter_code
_entity_poly.pdbx_strand_id
1 'polypeptide(L)'
;MWWVADADDAGGPVTNDAGPTPRSTVVVPVEPSPTLRATVSHVAEAAADGEFDAIHFVEIASWRDGDPGSDDRSAEARRVLERVSAWAEADLDDADGDTGDDVTVVSALIGADEYLFGPEDYVEVLAEYAGEHGADTVVLDPEYTPVGNTTLLQPLEFALSNTSLSVRTAPVGRPTRPERLRSEATGVRFAAMFGLSLAFYFVLGDPLYWFDWVTGVATATIVSITLSRISFDADPAIPRTPQRLVRGAIYVPVLLYEIVVANLVVARVILDPRLPIDPTLNRVRVIVGSGLPLMTLANSITLTPGTLTVRARDSDLYVHSLVPWAREGLFDGSLERWTRFVYYGRSAARLPTPRERDDHAILQGPDATEELPIAAADGGATGDDAGPEAAADAESGTGDEGVTDA
;
A
#
# COMPACT_ATOMS: atom_id res chain seq x y z
N MET A 1 51.66 1.89 -65.31
CA MET A 1 50.88 0.85 -66.00
C MET A 1 49.56 1.50 -66.40
N TRP A 2 49.39 1.74 -67.70
CA TRP A 2 48.18 2.07 -68.51
C TRP A 2 46.87 2.55 -67.83
N TRP A 3 46.39 3.78 -68.14
CA TRP A 3 45.26 4.18 -69.03
C TRP A 3 43.85 3.82 -68.48
N VAL A 4 43.01 4.77 -67.99
CA VAL A 4 42.14 5.80 -68.66
C VAL A 4 40.88 5.20 -69.32
N ALA A 5 39.69 5.67 -68.89
CA ALA A 5 38.67 6.31 -69.74
C ALA A 5 37.42 6.74 -68.94
N ASP A 6 37.10 8.02 -69.04
CA ASP A 6 35.82 8.67 -68.73
C ASP A 6 34.66 8.15 -69.60
N ALA A 7 33.42 8.30 -69.11
CA ALA A 7 32.28 8.76 -69.91
C ALA A 7 31.12 9.24 -69.02
N ASP A 8 30.75 10.51 -69.20
CA ASP A 8 29.53 11.19 -68.78
C ASP A 8 28.24 10.43 -69.15
N ASP A 9 27.16 10.58 -68.36
CA ASP A 9 25.90 11.15 -68.88
C ASP A 9 24.93 11.62 -67.77
N ALA A 10 24.03 12.51 -68.20
CA ALA A 10 23.20 13.47 -67.51
C ALA A 10 22.06 12.96 -66.60
N GLY A 11 21.75 13.79 -65.59
CA GLY A 11 20.46 14.48 -65.52
C GLY A 11 19.23 13.74 -64.97
N GLY A 12 18.85 14.10 -63.74
CA GLY A 12 17.46 14.03 -63.26
C GLY A 12 17.36 14.54 -61.82
N PRO A 13 16.48 15.51 -61.50
CA PRO A 13 16.23 15.86 -60.10
C PRO A 13 15.50 14.67 -59.47
N VAL A 14 16.12 14.06 -58.47
CA VAL A 14 15.39 13.14 -57.59
C VAL A 14 14.42 14.01 -56.81
N THR A 15 13.18 14.07 -57.30
CA THR A 15 12.05 14.52 -56.52
C THR A 15 11.97 13.60 -55.31
N ASN A 16 12.37 14.10 -54.14
CA ASN A 16 11.94 13.54 -52.87
C ASN A 16 10.42 13.72 -52.84
N ASP A 17 9.71 12.77 -53.42
CA ASP A 17 8.31 12.54 -53.14
C ASP A 17 8.29 11.99 -51.71
N ALA A 18 8.30 12.90 -50.75
CA ALA A 18 7.95 12.61 -49.37
C ALA A 18 6.46 12.25 -49.39
N GLY A 19 6.17 11.00 -49.77
CA GLY A 19 4.90 10.38 -49.44
C GLY A 19 4.69 10.47 -47.93
N PRO A 20 3.44 10.55 -47.46
CA PRO A 20 3.16 10.69 -46.04
C PRO A 20 3.85 9.53 -45.30
N THR A 21 4.69 9.89 -44.34
CA THR A 21 5.28 8.95 -43.38
C THR A 21 4.15 8.07 -42.81
N PRO A 22 4.35 6.75 -42.70
CA PRO A 22 3.31 5.86 -42.19
C PRO A 22 2.94 6.32 -40.78
N ARG A 23 1.63 6.49 -40.54
CA ARG A 23 1.10 6.87 -39.24
C ARG A 23 1.39 5.78 -38.23
N SER A 24 2.42 5.97 -37.41
CA SER A 24 2.81 5.02 -36.38
C SER A 24 1.97 5.23 -35.13
N THR A 25 1.00 4.35 -34.90
CA THR A 25 0.25 4.30 -33.63
C THR A 25 1.02 3.48 -32.61
N VAL A 26 1.13 4.01 -31.38
CA VAL A 26 1.71 3.28 -30.24
C VAL A 26 0.61 2.88 -29.26
N VAL A 27 0.67 1.64 -28.78
CA VAL A 27 -0.18 1.14 -27.69
C VAL A 27 0.65 1.04 -26.42
N VAL A 28 0.15 1.62 -25.34
CA VAL A 28 0.78 1.63 -24.03
C VAL A 28 -0.18 0.99 -23.04
N PRO A 29 0.04 -0.28 -22.63
CA PRO A 29 -0.74 -0.86 -21.55
C PRO A 29 -0.38 -0.15 -20.23
N VAL A 30 -1.40 0.30 -19.49
CA VAL A 30 -1.26 1.13 -18.29
C VAL A 30 -1.92 0.50 -17.08
N GLU A 31 -1.24 0.66 -15.94
CA GLU A 31 -1.72 0.31 -14.61
C GLU A 31 -1.07 1.22 -13.56
N PRO A 32 -1.63 1.33 -12.34
CA PRO A 32 -1.01 2.08 -11.25
C PRO A 32 0.40 1.56 -10.87
N SER A 33 1.44 2.15 -11.45
CA SER A 33 2.84 1.83 -11.16
C SER A 33 3.62 3.06 -10.65
N PRO A 34 4.76 2.88 -9.94
CA PRO A 34 5.66 3.97 -9.56
C PRO A 34 6.30 4.70 -10.75
N THR A 35 6.36 4.04 -11.92
CA THR A 35 7.00 4.51 -13.16
C THR A 35 6.00 5.07 -14.17
N LEU A 36 4.69 4.89 -13.96
CA LEU A 36 3.64 5.22 -14.92
C LEU A 36 3.74 6.65 -15.46
N ARG A 37 3.91 7.65 -14.58
CA ARG A 37 4.05 9.05 -15.00
C ARG A 37 5.27 9.25 -15.90
N ALA A 38 6.40 8.62 -15.57
CA ALA A 38 7.61 8.74 -16.37
C ALA A 38 7.46 8.04 -17.73
N THR A 39 6.80 6.87 -17.75
CA THR A 39 6.45 6.15 -18.99
C THR A 39 5.59 7.02 -19.90
N VAL A 40 4.53 7.63 -19.35
CA VAL A 40 3.63 8.53 -20.11
C VAL A 40 4.40 9.73 -20.67
N SER A 41 5.23 10.40 -19.86
CA SER A 41 6.04 11.53 -20.34
C SER A 41 7.02 11.13 -21.42
N HIS A 42 7.65 9.96 -21.30
CA HIS A 42 8.56 9.45 -22.33
C HIS A 42 7.85 9.17 -23.67
N VAL A 43 6.66 8.57 -23.63
CA VAL A 43 5.88 8.29 -24.84
C VAL A 43 5.36 9.60 -25.46
N ALA A 44 4.93 10.56 -24.65
CA ALA A 44 4.51 11.88 -25.12
C ALA A 44 5.67 12.64 -25.79
N GLU A 45 6.86 12.63 -25.18
CA GLU A 45 8.08 13.25 -25.75
C GLU A 45 8.47 12.58 -27.08
N ALA A 46 8.44 11.24 -27.14
CA ALA A 46 8.70 10.50 -28.39
C ALA A 46 7.70 10.85 -29.50
N ALA A 47 6.41 10.99 -29.15
CA ALA A 47 5.38 11.40 -30.11
C ALA A 47 5.58 12.85 -30.56
N ALA A 48 5.91 13.78 -29.66
CA ALA A 48 6.23 15.17 -29.99
C ALA A 48 7.47 15.29 -30.93
N ASP A 49 8.45 14.40 -30.77
CA ASP A 49 9.61 14.26 -31.65
C ASP A 49 9.26 13.65 -33.04
N GLY A 50 7.99 13.31 -33.27
CA GLY A 50 7.48 12.77 -34.53
C GLY A 50 7.65 11.25 -34.68
N GLU A 51 7.87 10.51 -33.59
CA GLU A 51 7.94 9.04 -33.64
C GLU A 51 6.56 8.39 -33.78
N PHE A 52 5.51 9.02 -33.25
CA PHE A 52 4.14 8.49 -33.24
C PHE A 52 3.10 9.58 -33.55
N ASP A 53 2.12 9.24 -34.39
CA ASP A 53 1.00 10.14 -34.72
C ASP A 53 -0.21 9.92 -33.79
N ALA A 54 -0.25 8.80 -33.08
CA ALA A 54 -1.32 8.49 -32.13
C ALA A 54 -0.81 7.65 -30.96
N ILE A 55 -1.27 7.97 -29.75
CA ILE A 55 -0.97 7.27 -28.50
C ILE A 55 -2.25 6.65 -27.97
N HIS A 56 -2.28 5.32 -27.84
CA HIS A 56 -3.39 4.58 -27.27
C HIS A 56 -3.00 4.04 -25.89
N PHE A 57 -3.54 4.63 -24.82
CA PHE A 57 -3.42 4.10 -23.47
C PHE A 57 -4.50 3.04 -23.22
N VAL A 58 -4.09 1.85 -22.80
CA VAL A 58 -5.01 0.73 -22.66
C VAL A 58 -4.89 0.10 -21.30
N GLU A 59 -6.01 -0.10 -20.62
CA GLU A 59 -6.04 -0.90 -19.39
C GLU A 59 -6.70 -2.24 -19.71
N ILE A 60 -6.05 -3.34 -19.33
CA ILE A 60 -6.55 -4.70 -19.58
C ILE A 60 -7.28 -5.18 -18.33
N ALA A 61 -8.59 -5.38 -18.44
CA ALA A 61 -9.40 -5.84 -17.32
C ALA A 61 -9.00 -7.27 -16.92
N SER A 62 -8.49 -7.43 -15.70
CA SER A 62 -8.25 -8.73 -15.07
C SER A 62 -9.52 -9.31 -14.41
N TRP A 63 -10.68 -8.70 -14.68
CA TRP A 63 -12.00 -9.06 -14.17
C TRP A 63 -12.99 -9.13 -15.32
N ARG A 64 -14.13 -9.81 -15.08
CA ARG A 64 -15.24 -9.83 -16.03
C ARG A 64 -16.38 -8.92 -15.59
N ASP A 65 -17.06 -8.31 -16.56
CA ASP A 65 -18.31 -7.60 -16.31
C ASP A 65 -19.34 -8.51 -15.62
N GLY A 66 -19.84 -8.05 -14.47
CA GLY A 66 -20.77 -8.80 -13.63
C GLY A 66 -20.13 -9.57 -12.47
N ASP A 67 -18.79 -9.64 -12.37
CA ASP A 67 -18.13 -10.18 -11.19
C ASP A 67 -18.35 -9.27 -9.96
N PRO A 68 -18.38 -9.81 -8.72
CA PRO A 68 -18.45 -8.99 -7.52
C PRO A 68 -17.32 -7.95 -7.46
N GLY A 69 -17.68 -6.68 -7.35
CA GLY A 69 -16.76 -5.54 -7.33
C GLY A 69 -16.17 -5.14 -8.70
N SER A 70 -16.65 -5.71 -9.81
CA SER A 70 -16.23 -5.33 -11.18
C SER A 70 -16.53 -3.87 -11.51
N ASP A 71 -17.63 -3.30 -11.00
CA ASP A 71 -17.99 -1.89 -11.17
C ASP A 71 -16.94 -0.95 -10.56
N ASP A 72 -16.49 -1.25 -9.33
CA ASP A 72 -15.49 -0.45 -8.62
C ASP A 72 -14.12 -0.53 -9.30
N ARG A 73 -13.71 -1.73 -9.75
CA ARG A 73 -12.47 -1.93 -10.51
C ARG A 73 -12.50 -1.19 -11.85
N SER A 74 -13.61 -1.28 -12.57
CA SER A 74 -13.80 -0.55 -13.83
C SER A 74 -13.81 0.96 -13.62
N ALA A 75 -14.34 1.45 -12.49
CA ALA A 75 -14.27 2.87 -12.14
C ALA A 75 -12.85 3.32 -11.77
N GLU A 76 -12.06 2.47 -11.11
CA GLU A 76 -10.65 2.74 -10.84
C GLU A 76 -9.83 2.81 -12.13
N ALA A 77 -10.03 1.84 -13.02
CA ALA A 77 -9.36 1.77 -14.31
C ALA A 77 -9.61 3.04 -15.15
N ARG A 78 -10.87 3.45 -15.27
CA ARG A 78 -11.23 4.69 -15.97
C ARG A 78 -10.54 5.92 -15.38
N ARG A 79 -10.38 6.01 -14.05
CA ARG A 79 -9.64 7.12 -13.41
C ARG A 79 -8.14 7.09 -13.73
N VAL A 80 -7.55 5.91 -13.92
CA VAL A 80 -6.15 5.78 -14.35
C VAL A 80 -6.03 6.24 -15.79
N LEU A 81 -6.90 5.74 -16.68
CA LEU A 81 -6.97 6.13 -18.09
C LEU A 81 -7.16 7.65 -18.27
N GLU A 82 -8.13 8.25 -17.58
CA GLU A 82 -8.36 9.71 -17.59
C GLU A 82 -7.11 10.48 -17.14
N ARG A 83 -6.41 9.97 -16.13
CA ARG A 83 -5.20 10.60 -15.59
C ARG A 83 -4.04 10.53 -16.57
N VAL A 84 -3.79 9.38 -17.21
CA VAL A 84 -2.70 9.22 -18.17
C VAL A 84 -2.96 10.00 -19.46
N SER A 85 -4.21 10.07 -19.94
CA SER A 85 -4.59 10.93 -21.06
C SER A 85 -4.31 12.40 -20.76
N ALA A 86 -4.78 12.90 -19.61
CA ALA A 86 -4.54 14.29 -19.20
C ALA A 86 -3.03 14.60 -19.02
N TRP A 87 -2.25 13.63 -18.55
CA TRP A 87 -0.81 13.73 -18.42
C TRP A 87 -0.08 13.79 -19.76
N ALA A 88 -0.51 13.00 -20.74
CA ALA A 88 0.07 12.99 -22.08
C ALA A 88 -0.29 14.28 -22.83
N GLU A 89 -1.56 14.70 -22.80
CA GLU A 89 -2.02 15.96 -23.40
C GLU A 89 -1.24 17.16 -22.82
N ALA A 90 -1.09 17.24 -21.50
CA ALA A 90 -0.32 18.31 -20.87
C ALA A 90 1.16 18.29 -21.27
N ASP A 91 1.78 17.11 -21.41
CA ASP A 91 3.18 17.01 -21.81
C ASP A 91 3.38 17.33 -23.30
N LEU A 92 2.40 17.02 -24.16
CA LEU A 92 2.37 17.40 -25.58
C LEU A 92 2.19 18.92 -25.74
N ASP A 93 1.30 19.53 -24.95
CA ASP A 93 1.07 20.98 -24.92
C ASP A 93 2.32 21.77 -24.48
N ASP A 94 3.11 21.20 -23.55
CA ASP A 94 4.35 21.81 -23.03
C ASP A 94 5.54 21.65 -24.00
N ALA A 95 5.44 20.80 -25.02
CA ALA A 95 6.51 20.59 -26.00
C ALA A 95 6.49 21.70 -27.07
N ASP A 96 7.55 22.52 -27.14
CA ASP A 96 7.72 23.67 -28.06
C ASP A 96 7.81 23.31 -29.58
N GLY A 97 7.29 22.16 -30.03
CA GLY A 97 7.37 21.67 -31.41
C GLY A 97 6.07 21.83 -32.22
N ASP A 98 6.17 22.22 -33.50
CA ASP A 98 5.05 22.33 -34.46
C ASP A 98 4.26 21.00 -34.68
N THR A 99 4.74 19.87 -34.14
CA THR A 99 4.15 18.53 -34.32
C THR A 99 3.27 18.09 -33.13
N GLY A 100 3.34 18.76 -31.97
CA GLY A 100 2.61 18.36 -30.76
C GLY A 100 1.09 18.43 -30.90
N ASP A 101 0.59 19.40 -31.67
CA ASP A 101 -0.84 19.62 -31.94
C ASP A 101 -1.49 18.55 -32.84
N ASP A 102 -0.69 17.72 -33.53
CA ASP A 102 -1.18 16.72 -34.49
C ASP A 102 -1.23 15.29 -33.90
N VAL A 103 -0.76 15.08 -32.65
CA VAL A 103 -0.75 13.77 -32.00
C VAL A 103 -2.10 13.45 -31.36
N THR A 104 -2.72 12.34 -31.76
CA THR A 104 -4.02 11.91 -31.20
C THR A 104 -3.84 11.03 -29.96
N VAL A 105 -4.41 11.43 -28.80
CA VAL A 105 -4.42 10.61 -27.58
C VAL A 105 -5.76 9.89 -27.42
N VAL A 106 -5.73 8.57 -27.25
CA VAL A 106 -6.90 7.70 -27.06
C VAL A 106 -6.71 6.87 -25.81
N SER A 107 -7.77 6.64 -25.04
CA SER A 107 -7.76 5.68 -23.93
C SER A 107 -8.90 4.67 -24.01
N ALA A 108 -8.62 3.42 -23.64
CA ALA A 108 -9.59 2.31 -23.72
C ALA A 108 -9.40 1.30 -22.58
N LEU A 109 -10.52 0.70 -22.14
CA LEU A 109 -10.54 -0.47 -21.27
C LEU A 109 -10.87 -1.69 -22.16
N ILE A 110 -10.01 -2.70 -22.15
CA ILE A 110 -10.14 -3.92 -22.99
C ILE A 110 -10.23 -5.18 -22.13
N GLY A 111 -10.74 -6.27 -22.70
CA GLY A 111 -10.74 -7.59 -22.04
C GLY A 111 -11.82 -7.81 -20.97
N ALA A 112 -12.71 -6.84 -20.73
CA ALA A 112 -13.77 -6.93 -19.69
C ALA A 112 -14.82 -8.03 -19.96
N ASP A 113 -14.92 -8.53 -21.19
CA ASP A 113 -15.85 -9.59 -21.58
C ASP A 113 -15.27 -11.01 -21.48
N GLU A 114 -13.95 -11.12 -21.28
CA GLU A 114 -13.17 -12.35 -21.37
C GLU A 114 -12.54 -12.74 -20.04
N TYR A 115 -12.13 -14.01 -19.92
CA TYR A 115 -11.41 -14.49 -18.74
C TYR A 115 -9.93 -14.65 -19.08
N LEU A 116 -9.09 -13.80 -18.48
CA LEU A 116 -7.63 -13.80 -18.69
C LEU A 116 -6.91 -14.51 -17.55
N PHE A 117 -6.36 -15.70 -17.82
CA PHE A 117 -5.66 -16.52 -16.82
C PHE A 117 -4.13 -16.39 -16.89
N GLY A 118 -3.59 -16.23 -18.10
CA GLY A 118 -2.15 -16.31 -18.36
C GLY A 118 -1.63 -15.15 -19.23
N PRO A 119 -0.31 -14.93 -19.26
CA PRO A 119 0.30 -13.84 -20.03
C PRO A 119 -0.03 -13.92 -21.52
N GLU A 120 -0.25 -15.11 -22.07
CA GLU A 120 -0.68 -15.30 -23.46
C GLU A 120 -2.05 -14.67 -23.73
N ASP A 121 -3.01 -14.80 -22.80
CA ASP A 121 -4.36 -14.24 -22.93
C ASP A 121 -4.30 -12.71 -22.96
N TYR A 122 -3.48 -12.09 -22.08
CA TYR A 122 -3.27 -10.63 -22.08
C TYR A 122 -2.65 -10.15 -23.39
N VAL A 123 -1.74 -10.93 -23.98
CA VAL A 123 -1.10 -10.60 -25.26
C VAL A 123 -2.08 -10.74 -26.42
N GLU A 124 -2.97 -11.72 -26.40
CA GLU A 124 -3.98 -11.90 -27.44
C GLU A 124 -4.92 -10.70 -27.50
N VAL A 125 -5.49 -10.27 -26.38
CA VAL A 125 -6.37 -9.08 -26.32
C VAL A 125 -5.61 -7.81 -26.72
N LEU A 126 -4.36 -7.66 -26.29
CA LEU A 126 -3.53 -6.49 -26.65
C LEU A 126 -3.20 -6.47 -28.14
N ALA A 127 -2.90 -7.63 -28.74
CA ALA A 127 -2.57 -7.75 -30.14
C ALA A 127 -3.79 -7.60 -31.06
N GLU A 128 -4.96 -8.08 -30.63
CA GLU A 128 -6.23 -7.84 -31.30
C GLU A 128 -6.54 -6.34 -31.34
N TYR A 129 -6.49 -5.65 -30.19
CA TYR A 129 -6.68 -4.21 -30.12
C TYR A 129 -5.67 -3.44 -30.99
N ALA A 130 -4.38 -3.82 -30.93
CA ALA A 130 -3.35 -3.20 -31.76
C ALA A 130 -3.63 -3.38 -33.26
N GLY A 131 -4.06 -4.57 -33.68
CA GLY A 131 -4.42 -4.88 -35.07
C GLY A 131 -5.63 -4.08 -35.56
N GLU A 132 -6.68 -3.95 -34.74
CA GLU A 132 -7.87 -3.16 -35.07
C GLU A 132 -7.57 -1.66 -35.24
N HIS A 133 -6.60 -1.15 -34.47
CA HIS A 133 -6.21 0.26 -34.47
C HIS A 133 -4.96 0.58 -35.29
N GLY A 134 -4.43 -0.41 -36.03
CA GLY A 134 -3.25 -0.23 -36.89
C GLY A 134 -1.98 0.17 -36.13
N ALA A 135 -1.83 -0.30 -34.89
CA ALA A 135 -0.66 -0.07 -34.08
C ALA A 135 0.40 -1.14 -34.31
N ASP A 136 1.62 -0.68 -34.65
CA ASP A 136 2.76 -1.55 -34.92
C ASP A 136 3.77 -1.59 -33.75
N THR A 137 3.56 -0.73 -32.73
CA THR A 137 4.48 -0.58 -31.60
C THR A 137 3.74 -0.68 -30.26
N VAL A 138 4.30 -1.47 -29.35
CA VAL A 138 3.86 -1.55 -27.95
C VAL A 138 4.97 -1.05 -27.04
N VAL A 139 4.68 -0.04 -26.20
CA VAL A 139 5.61 0.44 -25.18
C VAL A 139 5.16 -0.02 -23.81
N LEU A 140 5.97 -0.84 -23.15
CA LEU A 140 5.70 -1.37 -21.81
C LEU A 140 6.32 -0.48 -20.74
N ASP A 141 5.57 -0.26 -19.66
CA ASP A 141 6.14 0.26 -18.41
C ASP A 141 7.02 -0.84 -17.76
N PRO A 142 8.26 -0.54 -17.34
CA PRO A 142 9.15 -1.51 -16.69
C PRO A 142 8.61 -2.13 -15.40
N GLU A 143 7.66 -1.49 -14.71
CA GLU A 143 6.96 -2.02 -13.54
C GLU A 143 5.48 -2.34 -13.85
N TYR A 144 5.14 -2.61 -15.13
CA TYR A 144 3.81 -3.08 -15.52
C TYR A 144 3.51 -4.49 -14.97
N THR A 145 2.38 -4.67 -14.31
CA THR A 145 2.03 -5.92 -13.61
C THR A 145 0.55 -6.27 -13.77
N PRO A 146 0.11 -6.82 -14.93
CA PRO A 146 -1.31 -7.02 -15.28
C PRO A 146 -2.10 -7.86 -14.25
N VAL A 147 -1.37 -8.62 -13.43
CA VAL A 147 -1.89 -9.31 -12.25
C VAL A 147 -1.11 -8.75 -11.07
N GLY A 148 -1.73 -7.88 -10.27
CA GLY A 148 -1.06 -6.97 -9.30
C GLY A 148 -0.13 -7.57 -8.23
N ASN A 149 0.21 -8.86 -8.26
CA ASN A 149 1.20 -9.50 -7.40
C ASN A 149 2.22 -10.43 -8.12
N THR A 150 2.15 -10.62 -9.44
CA THR A 150 3.13 -11.44 -10.19
C THR A 150 3.86 -10.60 -11.23
N THR A 151 5.20 -10.70 -11.25
CA THR A 151 6.03 -10.05 -12.26
C THR A 151 5.87 -10.79 -13.58
N LEU A 152 4.85 -10.42 -14.36
CA LEU A 152 4.56 -11.01 -15.68
C LEU A 152 5.31 -10.33 -16.83
N LEU A 153 6.10 -9.30 -16.56
CA LEU A 153 6.81 -8.53 -17.59
C LEU A 153 7.62 -9.41 -18.55
N GLN A 154 8.50 -10.27 -18.03
CA GLN A 154 9.38 -11.10 -18.86
C GLN A 154 8.62 -12.18 -19.67
N PRO A 155 7.64 -12.92 -19.10
CA PRO A 155 6.75 -13.78 -19.89
C PRO A 155 5.93 -13.02 -20.95
N LEU A 156 5.44 -11.82 -20.64
CA LEU A 156 4.65 -10.98 -21.55
C LEU A 156 5.50 -10.44 -22.71
N GLU A 157 6.71 -9.95 -22.43
CA GLU A 157 7.68 -9.54 -23.47
C GLU A 157 8.00 -10.71 -24.41
N PHE A 158 8.20 -11.92 -23.86
CA PHE A 158 8.43 -13.12 -24.65
C PHE A 158 7.21 -13.49 -25.51
N ALA A 159 6.01 -13.46 -24.95
CA ALA A 159 4.78 -13.75 -25.68
C ALA A 159 4.53 -12.72 -26.80
N LEU A 160 4.70 -11.42 -26.52
CA LEU A 160 4.58 -10.35 -27.51
C LEU A 160 5.63 -10.46 -28.63
N SER A 161 6.84 -10.94 -28.34
CA SER A 161 7.88 -11.15 -29.38
C SER A 161 7.50 -12.19 -30.45
N ASN A 162 6.48 -13.01 -30.19
CA ASN A 162 5.93 -13.96 -31.17
C ASN A 162 4.83 -13.34 -32.06
N THR A 163 4.47 -12.07 -31.82
CA THR A 163 3.52 -11.31 -32.65
C THR A 163 4.25 -10.42 -33.66
N SER A 164 3.52 -9.75 -34.55
CA SER A 164 4.08 -8.78 -35.50
C SER A 164 4.39 -7.41 -34.87
N LEU A 165 4.14 -7.23 -33.57
CA LEU A 165 4.32 -5.95 -32.88
C LEU A 165 5.78 -5.71 -32.50
N SER A 166 6.24 -4.48 -32.66
CA SER A 166 7.53 -4.06 -32.12
C SER A 166 7.38 -3.69 -30.65
N VAL A 167 7.97 -4.51 -29.77
CA VAL A 167 7.87 -4.33 -28.31
C VAL A 167 9.08 -3.57 -27.81
N ARG A 168 8.85 -2.50 -27.05
CA ARG A 168 9.91 -1.75 -26.37
C ARG A 168 9.51 -1.49 -24.93
N THR A 169 10.47 -1.56 -24.03
CA THR A 169 10.26 -1.18 -22.63
C THR A 169 10.75 0.25 -22.47
N ALA A 170 9.92 1.13 -21.90
CA ALA A 170 10.31 2.52 -21.71
C ALA A 170 11.60 2.58 -20.87
N PRO A 171 12.64 3.34 -21.29
CA PRO A 171 13.92 3.44 -20.60
C PRO A 171 13.82 4.34 -19.35
N VAL A 172 12.73 4.20 -18.60
CA VAL A 172 12.43 4.96 -17.40
C VAL A 172 12.84 4.13 -16.19
N GLY A 173 13.71 4.68 -15.35
CA GLY A 173 13.94 4.09 -14.04
C GLY A 173 12.77 4.41 -13.13
N ARG A 174 12.56 3.60 -12.08
CA ARG A 174 11.81 4.06 -10.90
C ARG A 174 12.32 5.47 -10.60
N PRO A 175 11.43 6.48 -10.43
CA PRO A 175 11.87 7.76 -9.94
C PRO A 175 12.52 7.47 -8.60
N THR A 176 13.84 7.41 -8.61
CA THR A 176 14.60 7.65 -7.41
C THR A 176 14.20 9.08 -7.12
N ARG A 177 13.21 9.25 -6.24
CA ARG A 177 13.45 10.20 -5.17
C ARG A 177 14.69 9.60 -4.55
N PRO A 178 15.91 10.14 -4.76
CA PRO A 178 16.81 10.12 -3.64
C PRO A 178 15.95 10.78 -2.57
N GLU A 179 15.40 9.96 -1.65
CA GLU A 179 15.26 10.44 -0.29
C GLU A 179 16.61 11.09 -0.06
N ARG A 180 16.63 12.42 -0.04
CA ARG A 180 17.85 13.16 0.17
C ARG A 180 18.23 12.78 1.59
N LEU A 181 18.93 11.67 1.73
CA LEU A 181 19.73 11.25 2.88
C LEU A 181 20.95 12.19 3.03
N ARG A 182 20.93 13.33 2.35
CA ARG A 182 21.43 14.58 2.91
C ARG A 182 20.33 15.23 3.77
N SER A 183 19.89 14.51 4.80
CA SER A 183 19.80 15.20 6.09
C SER A 183 21.25 15.56 6.40
N GLU A 184 21.68 16.79 6.10
CA GLU A 184 22.81 17.35 6.82
C GLU A 184 22.60 17.00 8.29
N ALA A 185 23.63 16.47 8.96
CA ALA A 185 23.51 16.18 10.38
C ALA A 185 23.28 17.54 11.07
N THR A 186 22.02 17.93 11.22
CA THR A 186 21.64 19.14 11.93
C THR A 186 22.27 18.98 13.29
N GLY A 187 23.12 19.90 13.74
CA GLY A 187 23.86 19.78 15.00
C GLY A 187 22.95 19.43 16.20
N VAL A 188 21.66 19.73 16.07
CA VAL A 188 20.57 19.32 16.94
C VAL A 188 20.40 17.80 17.06
N ARG A 189 20.38 17.04 15.96
CA ARG A 189 20.26 15.56 15.98
C ARG A 189 21.47 14.92 16.66
N PHE A 190 22.66 15.43 16.34
CA PHE A 190 23.89 15.01 17.00
C PHE A 190 23.87 15.30 18.51
N ALA A 191 23.48 16.51 18.91
CA ALA A 191 23.38 16.89 20.32
C ALA A 191 22.32 16.08 21.07
N ALA A 192 21.17 15.82 20.44
CA ALA A 192 20.11 14.99 21.01
C ALA A 192 20.58 13.54 21.21
N MET A 193 21.20 12.93 20.21
CA MET A 193 21.70 11.56 20.30
C MET A 193 22.85 11.44 21.32
N PHE A 194 23.76 12.42 21.33
CA PHE A 194 24.85 12.49 22.31
C PHE A 194 24.29 12.61 23.74
N GLY A 195 23.36 13.53 23.98
CA GLY A 195 22.75 13.72 25.29
C GLY A 195 21.97 12.48 25.76
N LEU A 196 21.20 11.87 24.86
CA LEU A 196 20.46 10.63 25.17
C LEU A 196 21.41 9.47 25.47
N SER A 197 22.44 9.27 24.65
CA SER A 197 23.43 8.21 24.85
C SER A 197 24.24 8.42 26.13
N LEU A 198 24.60 9.66 26.46
CA LEU A 198 25.31 9.98 27.70
C LEU A 198 24.43 9.78 28.93
N ALA A 199 23.17 10.21 28.86
CA ALA A 199 22.19 9.98 29.93
C ALA A 199 21.97 8.48 30.16
N PHE A 200 21.82 7.70 29.08
CA PHE A 200 21.71 6.24 29.16
C PHE A 200 22.96 5.62 29.77
N TYR A 201 24.16 6.06 29.38
CA TYR A 201 25.42 5.59 29.95
C TYR A 201 25.46 5.81 31.47
N PHE A 202 25.06 6.99 31.94
CA PHE A 202 25.03 7.30 33.38
C PHE A 202 23.92 6.59 34.16
N VAL A 203 22.83 6.17 33.50
CA VAL A 203 21.84 5.31 34.15
C VAL A 203 22.40 3.91 34.42
N LEU A 204 23.34 3.44 33.58
CA LEU A 204 24.01 2.15 33.77
C LEU A 204 25.27 2.23 34.67
N GLY A 205 25.99 3.35 34.63
CA GLY A 205 27.25 3.58 35.35
C GLY A 205 27.10 4.33 36.68
N ASP A 206 28.22 4.77 37.26
CA ASP A 206 28.27 5.63 38.44
C ASP A 206 28.55 7.09 38.03
N PRO A 207 27.55 8.00 38.11
CA PRO A 207 27.72 9.40 37.73
C PRO A 207 28.77 10.16 38.58
N LEU A 208 29.15 9.63 39.75
CA LEU A 208 30.10 10.28 40.65
C LEU A 208 31.56 9.91 40.35
N TYR A 209 31.81 8.90 39.50
CA TYR A 209 33.14 8.45 39.16
C TYR A 209 33.68 9.17 37.92
N TRP A 210 34.82 9.85 38.04
CA TRP A 210 35.36 10.69 36.96
C TRP A 210 35.73 9.89 35.68
N PHE A 211 36.10 8.61 35.80
CA PHE A 211 36.40 7.78 34.64
C PHE A 211 35.14 7.52 33.80
N ASP A 212 33.98 7.35 34.46
CA ASP A 212 32.69 7.12 33.80
C ASP A 212 32.26 8.33 32.98
N TRP A 213 32.70 9.53 33.35
CA TRP A 213 32.53 10.73 32.52
C TRP A 213 33.35 10.65 31.23
N VAL A 214 34.60 10.22 31.32
CA VAL A 214 35.50 10.14 30.16
C VAL A 214 35.02 9.07 29.19
N THR A 215 34.73 7.87 29.69
CA THR A 215 34.22 6.76 28.89
C THR A 215 32.83 7.06 28.37
N GLY A 216 31.95 7.66 29.18
CA GLY A 216 30.60 8.05 28.78
C GLY A 216 30.60 9.07 27.65
N VAL A 217 31.41 10.14 27.74
CA VAL A 217 31.55 11.14 26.66
C VAL A 217 32.14 10.50 25.41
N ALA A 218 33.16 9.65 25.54
CA ALA A 218 33.77 8.96 24.40
C ALA A 218 32.75 8.06 23.69
N THR A 219 32.05 7.20 24.43
CA THR A 219 31.03 6.30 23.88
C THR A 219 29.85 7.07 23.28
N ALA A 220 29.32 8.08 23.98
CA ALA A 220 28.22 8.90 23.47
C ALA A 220 28.60 9.66 22.19
N THR A 221 29.86 10.10 22.07
CA THR A 221 30.37 10.71 20.84
C THR A 221 30.39 9.71 19.70
N ILE A 222 30.95 8.52 19.92
CA ILE A 222 31.02 7.45 18.91
C ILE A 222 29.62 7.05 18.44
N VAL A 223 28.71 6.81 19.38
CA VAL A 223 27.30 6.48 19.09
C VAL A 223 26.62 7.62 18.34
N SER A 224 26.81 8.87 18.74
CA SER A 224 26.21 10.01 18.06
C SER A 224 26.74 10.18 16.64
N ILE A 225 28.05 10.06 16.40
CA ILE A 225 28.63 10.14 15.04
C ILE A 225 28.05 9.02 14.15
N THR A 226 27.92 7.81 14.68
CA THR A 226 27.55 6.62 13.91
C THR A 226 26.04 6.56 13.65
N LEU A 227 25.23 6.92 14.64
CA LEU A 227 23.79 6.62 14.68
C LEU A 227 22.89 7.85 14.53
N SER A 228 23.40 9.08 14.67
CA SER A 228 22.59 10.31 14.52
C SER A 228 21.97 10.47 13.14
N ARG A 229 22.52 9.80 12.12
CA ARG A 229 22.00 9.80 10.74
C ARG A 229 20.86 8.82 10.50
N ILE A 230 20.70 7.81 11.36
CA ILE A 230 19.77 6.69 11.16
C ILE A 230 18.61 6.76 12.16
N SER A 231 18.87 7.26 13.38
CA SER A 231 17.94 7.05 14.49
C SER A 231 16.79 8.08 14.59
N PHE A 232 16.83 9.19 13.85
CA PHE A 232 15.82 10.25 13.91
C PHE A 232 15.40 10.70 12.51
N ASP A 233 14.24 10.23 12.04
CA ASP A 233 13.63 10.67 10.77
C ASP A 233 13.10 12.11 10.82
N ALA A 234 12.76 12.61 12.02
CA ALA A 234 12.26 13.97 12.22
C ALA A 234 13.17 14.75 13.17
N ASP A 235 13.47 16.01 12.83
CA ASP A 235 14.23 16.90 13.70
C ASP A 235 13.53 17.06 15.05
N PRO A 236 14.21 16.77 16.18
CA PRO A 236 13.66 17.03 17.50
C PRO A 236 13.34 18.52 17.63
N ALA A 237 12.06 18.89 17.62
CA ALA A 237 11.64 20.27 17.86
C ALA A 237 11.98 20.67 19.32
N ILE A 238 13.16 21.27 19.48
CA ILE A 238 13.84 21.61 20.75
C ILE A 238 12.91 22.20 21.82
N PRO A 239 11.94 23.10 21.56
CA PRO A 239 11.11 23.64 22.64
C PRO A 239 9.99 22.71 23.12
N ARG A 240 9.60 21.67 22.37
CA ARG A 240 8.46 20.78 22.72
C ARG A 240 8.90 19.49 23.40
N THR A 241 10.14 19.05 23.19
CA THR A 241 10.70 17.81 23.76
C THR A 241 10.68 17.75 25.30
N PRO A 242 11.14 18.76 26.06
CA PRO A 242 11.13 18.67 27.52
C PRO A 242 9.72 18.62 28.11
N GLN A 243 8.76 19.34 27.52
CA GLN A 243 7.37 19.28 27.95
C GLN A 243 6.74 17.91 27.66
N ARG A 244 7.10 17.27 26.54
CA ARG A 244 6.71 15.89 26.23
C ARG A 244 7.31 14.91 27.24
N LEU A 245 8.57 15.07 27.63
CA LEU A 245 9.20 14.22 28.65
C LEU A 245 8.50 14.31 30.00
N VAL A 246 8.16 15.52 30.46
CA VAL A 246 7.41 15.69 31.72
C VAL A 246 6.02 15.05 31.64
N ARG A 247 5.30 15.24 30.52
CA ARG A 247 3.99 14.60 30.32
C ARG A 247 4.11 13.08 30.23
N GLY A 248 5.15 12.58 29.57
CA GLY A 248 5.50 11.15 29.52
C GLY A 248 5.78 10.59 30.90
N ALA A 249 6.53 11.31 31.75
CA ALA A 249 6.81 10.90 33.11
C ALA A 249 5.54 10.82 34.00
N ILE A 250 4.49 11.60 33.68
CA ILE A 250 3.17 11.47 34.33
C ILE A 250 2.37 10.31 33.74
N TYR A 251 2.48 10.09 32.43
CA TYR A 251 1.79 9.00 31.74
C TYR A 251 2.29 7.61 32.18
N VAL A 252 3.60 7.45 32.35
CA VAL A 252 4.22 6.15 32.68
C VAL A 252 3.63 5.50 33.95
N PRO A 253 3.51 6.18 35.10
CA PRO A 253 2.86 5.61 36.28
C PRO A 253 1.39 5.25 36.07
N VAL A 254 0.65 6.05 35.28
CA VAL A 254 -0.76 5.75 34.98
C VAL A 254 -0.90 4.54 34.08
N LEU A 255 -0.05 4.42 33.06
CA LEU A 255 -0.01 3.27 32.18
C LEU A 255 0.38 2.01 32.95
N LEU A 256 1.41 2.08 33.81
CA LEU A 256 1.80 0.96 34.67
C LEU A 256 0.66 0.55 35.63
N TYR A 257 -0.02 1.57 36.17
CA TYR A 257 -1.39 1.57 36.66
C TYR A 257 -2.30 0.52 36.01
N GLU A 258 -2.73 0.91 34.82
CA GLU A 258 -3.70 0.21 33.99
C GLU A 258 -3.20 -1.18 33.59
N ILE A 259 -1.91 -1.33 33.25
CA ILE A 259 -1.29 -2.61 32.92
C ILE A 259 -1.40 -3.60 34.08
N VAL A 260 -1.09 -3.19 35.32
CA VAL A 260 -1.16 -4.09 36.48
C VAL A 260 -2.61 -4.52 36.74
N VAL A 261 -3.54 -3.57 36.73
CA VAL A 261 -4.97 -3.87 36.96
C VAL A 261 -5.51 -4.82 35.89
N ALA A 262 -5.25 -4.53 34.62
CA ALA A 262 -5.74 -5.35 33.51
C ALA A 262 -5.09 -6.75 33.50
N ASN A 263 -3.82 -6.89 33.94
CA ASN A 263 -3.17 -8.21 34.03
C ASN A 263 -3.85 -9.08 35.09
N LEU A 264 -4.26 -8.49 36.22
CA LEU A 264 -5.01 -9.21 37.25
C LEU A 264 -6.39 -9.65 36.75
N VAL A 265 -7.06 -8.82 35.95
CA VAL A 265 -8.35 -9.17 35.33
C VAL A 265 -8.19 -10.32 34.35
N VAL A 266 -7.22 -10.26 33.44
CA VAL A 266 -6.95 -11.34 32.48
C VAL A 266 -6.53 -12.63 33.20
N ALA A 267 -5.67 -12.55 34.22
CA ALA A 267 -5.31 -13.71 35.03
C ALA A 267 -6.54 -14.37 35.67
N ARG A 268 -7.52 -13.58 36.13
CA ARG A 268 -8.78 -14.11 36.66
C ARG A 268 -9.61 -14.83 35.58
N VAL A 269 -9.65 -14.30 34.34
CA VAL A 269 -10.34 -14.95 33.22
C VAL A 269 -9.69 -16.29 32.86
N ILE A 270 -8.36 -16.34 32.84
CA ILE A 270 -7.60 -17.57 32.55
C ILE A 270 -7.81 -18.64 33.64
N LEU A 271 -7.92 -18.23 34.91
CA LEU A 271 -8.16 -19.12 36.04
C LEU A 271 -9.62 -19.58 36.16
N ASP A 272 -10.56 -18.94 35.44
CA ASP A 272 -11.95 -19.35 35.42
C ASP A 272 -12.10 -20.61 34.53
N PRO A 273 -12.58 -21.75 35.05
CA PRO A 273 -12.76 -22.97 34.26
C PRO A 273 -13.77 -22.81 33.11
N ARG A 274 -14.61 -21.77 33.13
CA ARG A 274 -15.55 -21.45 32.05
C ARG A 274 -14.89 -20.69 30.89
N LEU A 275 -13.67 -20.15 31.08
CA LEU A 275 -12.89 -19.42 30.08
C LEU A 275 -13.75 -18.52 29.18
N PRO A 276 -14.41 -17.48 29.73
CA PRO A 276 -15.28 -16.60 28.96
C PRO A 276 -14.46 -15.66 28.08
N ILE A 277 -13.95 -16.18 26.97
CA ILE A 277 -13.22 -15.45 25.92
C ILE A 277 -14.11 -15.26 24.70
N ASP A 278 -13.96 -14.11 24.04
CA ASP A 278 -14.67 -13.74 22.80
C ASP A 278 -13.67 -13.05 21.86
N PRO A 279 -12.83 -13.84 21.17
CA PRO A 279 -11.76 -13.31 20.34
C PRO A 279 -12.31 -12.65 19.09
N THR A 280 -12.04 -11.35 18.91
CA THR A 280 -12.53 -10.55 17.77
C THR A 280 -11.42 -9.72 17.16
N LEU A 281 -11.46 -9.52 15.85
CA LEU A 281 -10.63 -8.53 15.16
C LEU A 281 -11.41 -7.24 15.01
N ASN A 282 -10.82 -6.13 15.41
CA ASN A 282 -11.48 -4.82 15.45
C ASN A 282 -10.65 -3.81 14.65
N ARG A 283 -11.32 -2.99 13.83
CA ARG A 283 -10.75 -1.81 13.18
C ARG A 283 -11.04 -0.60 14.04
N VAL A 284 -10.03 0.20 14.35
CA VAL A 284 -10.20 1.45 15.09
C VAL A 284 -9.41 2.54 14.39
N ARG A 285 -10.11 3.59 13.97
CA ARG A 285 -9.47 4.78 13.41
C ARG A 285 -9.14 5.76 14.52
N VAL A 286 -7.88 6.15 14.62
CA VAL A 286 -7.37 7.05 15.66
C VAL A 286 -7.00 8.42 15.08
N ILE A 287 -7.06 9.45 15.90
CA ILE A 287 -6.55 10.80 15.62
C ILE A 287 -5.22 10.94 16.36
N VAL A 288 -4.26 10.16 15.92
CA VAL A 288 -2.86 10.19 16.38
C VAL A 288 -1.99 10.16 15.14
N GLY A 289 -1.08 11.12 15.01
CA GLY A 289 -0.19 11.21 13.85
C GLY A 289 0.80 10.05 13.77
N SER A 290 1.35 9.85 12.57
CA SER A 290 2.29 8.77 12.26
C SER A 290 3.62 8.86 13.02
N GLY A 291 4.40 7.77 12.96
CA GLY A 291 5.71 7.67 13.62
C GLY A 291 5.61 7.36 15.11
N LEU A 292 6.35 8.09 15.94
CA LEU A 292 6.44 7.84 17.39
C LEU A 292 5.08 7.83 18.13
N PRO A 293 4.15 8.78 17.89
CA PRO A 293 2.87 8.77 18.61
C PRO A 293 2.02 7.52 18.30
N LEU A 294 1.92 7.14 17.03
CA LEU A 294 1.20 5.92 16.61
C LEU A 294 1.87 4.66 17.16
N MET A 295 3.22 4.60 17.14
CA MET A 295 3.99 3.50 17.74
C MET A 295 3.72 3.38 19.25
N THR A 296 3.73 4.49 19.98
CA THR A 296 3.43 4.49 21.42
C THR A 296 2.02 4.01 21.71
N LEU A 297 1.04 4.45 20.92
CA LEU A 297 -0.35 3.99 21.07
C LEU A 297 -0.46 2.48 20.81
N ALA A 298 0.05 2.00 19.67
CA ALA A 298 0.02 0.59 19.28
C ALA A 298 0.67 -0.31 20.35
N ASN A 299 1.84 0.09 20.86
CA ASN A 299 2.52 -0.65 21.93
C ASN A 299 1.76 -0.59 23.25
N SER A 300 1.12 0.54 23.58
CA SER A 300 0.32 0.66 24.80
C SER A 300 -0.93 -0.25 24.72
N ILE A 301 -1.57 -0.34 23.55
CA ILE A 301 -2.69 -1.27 23.31
C ILE A 301 -2.21 -2.71 23.48
N THR A 302 -1.10 -3.09 22.85
CA THR A 302 -0.57 -4.47 22.97
C THR A 302 -0.13 -4.83 24.39
N LEU A 303 0.41 -3.86 25.15
CA LEU A 303 0.77 -4.07 26.56
C LEU A 303 -0.45 -4.12 27.47
N THR A 304 -1.61 -3.67 27.01
CA THR A 304 -2.87 -3.78 27.73
C THR A 304 -3.39 -5.21 27.58
N PRO A 305 -3.49 -5.98 28.68
CA PRO A 305 -3.88 -7.38 28.64
C PRO A 305 -5.25 -7.58 28.00
N GLY A 306 -5.32 -8.55 27.08
CA GLY A 306 -6.53 -8.84 26.32
C GLY A 306 -6.63 -8.11 24.98
N THR A 307 -5.61 -7.32 24.58
CA THR A 307 -5.52 -6.74 23.24
C THR A 307 -4.15 -6.95 22.59
N LEU A 308 -4.12 -7.02 21.26
CA LEU A 308 -2.91 -7.13 20.44
C LEU A 308 -3.07 -6.31 19.16
N THR A 309 -2.20 -5.34 18.93
CA THR A 309 -2.18 -4.60 17.66
C THR A 309 -1.56 -5.46 16.57
N VAL A 310 -2.32 -5.81 15.54
CA VAL A 310 -1.88 -6.63 14.39
C VAL A 310 -1.27 -5.75 13.30
N ARG A 311 -1.91 -4.61 13.02
CA ARG A 311 -1.47 -3.66 11.98
C ARG A 311 -1.77 -2.24 12.42
N ALA A 312 -0.85 -1.33 12.15
CA ALA A 312 -1.02 0.11 12.34
C ALA A 312 -0.54 0.84 11.09
N ARG A 313 -1.45 1.48 10.35
CA ARG A 313 -1.12 2.23 9.13
C ARG A 313 -2.04 3.43 8.99
N ASP A 314 -1.48 4.61 8.70
CA ASP A 314 -2.23 5.83 8.35
C ASP A 314 -3.38 6.19 9.33
N SER A 315 -3.15 5.93 10.62
CA SER A 315 -4.11 6.12 11.72
C SER A 315 -5.27 5.11 11.78
N ASP A 316 -5.23 4.06 10.96
CA ASP A 316 -6.07 2.87 11.11
C ASP A 316 -5.29 1.76 11.85
N LEU A 317 -5.87 1.28 12.94
CA LEU A 317 -5.34 0.18 13.76
C LEU A 317 -6.26 -1.03 13.63
N TYR A 318 -5.65 -2.18 13.32
CA TYR A 318 -6.30 -3.48 13.42
C TYR A 318 -5.85 -4.12 14.73
N VAL A 319 -6.79 -4.31 15.65
CA VAL A 319 -6.52 -4.80 17.00
C VAL A 319 -7.32 -6.06 17.23
N HIS A 320 -6.60 -7.13 17.60
CA HIS A 320 -7.22 -8.35 18.08
C HIS A 320 -7.52 -8.20 19.58
N SER A 321 -8.76 -8.46 19.97
CA SER A 321 -9.23 -8.40 21.36
C SER A 321 -9.64 -9.80 21.81
N LEU A 322 -9.18 -10.24 22.97
CA LEU A 322 -9.46 -11.58 23.52
C LEU A 322 -10.80 -11.65 24.27
N VAL A 323 -11.24 -10.51 24.82
CA VAL A 323 -12.38 -10.42 25.75
C VAL A 323 -13.18 -9.14 25.46
N PRO A 324 -14.52 -9.16 25.66
CA PRO A 324 -15.38 -8.03 25.30
C PRO A 324 -15.01 -6.73 26.01
N TRP A 325 -14.68 -6.78 27.31
CA TRP A 325 -14.31 -5.57 28.05
C TRP A 325 -13.04 -4.89 27.54
N ALA A 326 -12.10 -5.66 26.97
CA ALA A 326 -10.87 -5.11 26.40
C ALA A 326 -11.16 -4.42 25.05
N ARG A 327 -12.07 -5.01 24.25
CA ARG A 327 -12.63 -4.39 23.05
C ARG A 327 -13.36 -3.08 23.39
N GLU A 328 -14.23 -3.09 24.39
CA GLU A 328 -14.94 -1.86 24.78
C GLU A 328 -14.00 -0.78 25.31
N GLY A 329 -12.97 -1.15 26.08
CA GLY A 329 -11.95 -0.21 26.55
C GLY A 329 -11.11 0.40 25.42
N LEU A 330 -10.90 -0.35 24.33
CA LEU A 330 -10.27 0.17 23.11
C LEU A 330 -11.16 1.23 22.44
N PHE A 331 -12.46 0.98 22.32
CA PHE A 331 -13.43 1.92 21.73
C PHE A 331 -13.64 3.18 22.60
N ASP A 332 -13.49 3.05 23.92
CA ASP A 332 -13.48 4.18 24.86
C ASP A 332 -12.27 5.11 24.68
N GLY A 333 -11.20 4.65 24.02
CA GLY A 333 -10.08 5.51 23.60
C GLY A 333 -9.28 6.13 24.75
N SER A 334 -9.24 5.51 25.93
CA SER A 334 -8.46 6.01 27.09
C SER A 334 -6.96 6.14 26.76
N LEU A 335 -6.38 5.11 26.13
CA LEU A 335 -4.98 5.08 25.70
C LEU A 335 -4.71 6.08 24.58
N GLU A 336 -5.67 6.28 23.68
CA GLU A 336 -5.60 7.29 22.63
C GLU A 336 -5.53 8.70 23.24
N ARG A 337 -6.41 8.98 24.21
CA ARG A 337 -6.44 10.23 24.97
C ARG A 337 -5.11 10.52 25.67
N TRP A 338 -4.54 9.52 26.34
CA TRP A 338 -3.24 9.66 27.01
C TRP A 338 -2.10 9.89 26.03
N THR A 339 -2.07 9.16 24.91
CA THR A 339 -1.07 9.35 23.86
C THR A 339 -1.16 10.78 23.31
N ARG A 340 -2.38 11.27 23.03
CA ARG A 340 -2.58 12.65 22.58
C ARG A 340 -2.10 13.66 23.63
N PHE A 341 -2.36 13.42 24.91
CA PHE A 341 -1.86 14.26 26.00
C PHE A 341 -0.33 14.38 25.97
N VAL A 342 0.39 13.26 25.84
CA VAL A 342 1.86 13.24 25.83
C VAL A 342 2.41 14.03 24.63
N TYR A 343 1.96 13.72 23.41
CA TYR A 343 2.58 14.23 22.19
C TYR A 343 2.07 15.61 21.74
N TYR A 344 0.79 15.89 21.96
CA TYR A 344 0.09 17.08 21.45
C TYR A 344 -0.46 17.98 22.57
N GLY A 345 -0.65 17.46 23.78
CA GLY A 345 -1.02 18.23 24.98
C GLY A 345 -2.48 18.14 25.39
N ARG A 346 -2.86 18.95 26.38
CA ARG A 346 -4.17 18.90 27.05
C ARG A 346 -5.35 19.21 26.11
N SER A 347 -5.15 20.04 25.09
CA SER A 347 -6.19 20.35 24.11
C SER A 347 -6.53 19.14 23.25
N ALA A 348 -5.52 18.43 22.74
CA ALA A 348 -5.71 17.24 21.93
C ALA A 348 -6.29 16.06 22.71
N ALA A 349 -6.03 15.97 24.03
CA ALA A 349 -6.64 14.96 24.89
C ALA A 349 -8.17 15.09 25.04
N ARG A 350 -8.75 16.25 24.70
CA ARG A 350 -10.21 16.48 24.76
C ARG A 350 -10.94 16.12 23.47
N LEU A 351 -10.21 15.71 22.44
CA LEU A 351 -10.83 15.24 21.21
C LEU A 351 -11.71 14.02 21.49
N PRO A 352 -12.81 13.86 20.74
CA PRO A 352 -13.73 12.74 20.93
C PRO A 352 -13.02 11.39 20.87
N THR A 353 -13.59 10.37 21.51
CA THR A 353 -13.09 8.98 21.49
C THR A 353 -13.48 8.25 20.19
N PRO A 354 -12.89 7.10 19.85
CA PRO A 354 -13.31 6.34 18.67
C PRO A 354 -14.80 5.98 18.69
N ARG A 355 -15.33 5.60 19.86
CA ARG A 355 -16.77 5.34 20.02
C ARG A 355 -17.63 6.58 19.77
N GLU A 356 -17.24 7.74 20.30
CA GLU A 356 -17.99 9.00 20.10
C GLU A 356 -17.98 9.48 18.64
N ARG A 357 -17.00 9.04 17.85
CA ARG A 357 -16.87 9.38 16.43
C ARG A 357 -17.49 8.36 15.48
N ASP A 358 -17.93 7.21 16.01
CA ASP A 358 -18.33 6.05 15.22
C ASP A 358 -17.19 5.53 14.30
N ASP A 359 -15.95 5.66 14.78
CA ASP A 359 -14.71 5.35 14.06
C ASP A 359 -14.15 3.96 14.42
N HIS A 360 -15.04 2.99 14.63
CA HIS A 360 -14.67 1.64 15.06
C HIS A 360 -15.57 0.60 14.41
N ALA A 361 -15.02 -0.59 14.15
CA ALA A 361 -15.77 -1.70 13.60
C ALA A 361 -15.28 -3.03 14.15
N ILE A 362 -16.21 -3.95 14.36
CA ILE A 362 -15.93 -5.35 14.65
C ILE A 362 -15.93 -6.08 13.32
N LEU A 363 -14.82 -6.72 12.97
CA LEU A 363 -14.66 -7.40 11.68
C LEU A 363 -14.95 -8.90 11.76
N GLN A 364 -14.79 -9.49 12.94
CA GLN A 364 -14.88 -10.94 13.12
C GLN A 364 -15.77 -11.29 14.31
N GLY A 365 -16.67 -12.26 14.14
CA GLY A 365 -17.54 -12.80 15.18
C GLY A 365 -19.02 -12.56 14.90
N PRO A 366 -19.92 -13.06 15.77
CA PRO A 366 -21.37 -12.88 15.65
C PRO A 366 -21.80 -11.41 15.76
N ASP A 367 -20.97 -10.56 16.37
CA ASP A 367 -21.21 -9.12 16.53
C ASP A 367 -20.50 -8.28 15.44
N ALA A 368 -20.13 -8.88 14.29
CA ALA A 368 -19.44 -8.15 13.22
C ALA A 368 -20.32 -7.02 12.65
N THR A 369 -19.76 -5.81 12.61
CA THR A 369 -20.41 -4.60 12.11
C THR A 369 -19.95 -4.22 10.70
N GLU A 370 -18.76 -4.66 10.30
CA GLU A 370 -18.20 -4.51 8.96
C GLU A 370 -17.63 -5.85 8.50
N GLU A 371 -17.63 -6.10 7.20
CA GLU A 371 -16.96 -7.27 6.64
C GLU A 371 -15.43 -7.11 6.70
N LEU A 372 -14.74 -8.22 6.94
CA LEU A 372 -13.28 -8.29 6.91
C LEU A 372 -12.76 -7.85 5.53
N PRO A 373 -11.91 -6.81 5.41
CA PRO A 373 -11.36 -6.34 4.14
C PRO A 373 -10.23 -7.24 3.59
N ILE A 374 -10.19 -8.51 4.01
CA ILE A 374 -9.37 -9.56 3.42
C ILE A 374 -10.32 -10.30 2.49
N ALA A 375 -9.95 -10.44 1.21
CA ALA A 375 -10.66 -11.31 0.27
C ALA A 375 -11.06 -12.60 1.00
N ALA A 376 -12.34 -12.94 0.96
CA ALA A 376 -12.79 -14.24 1.43
C ALA A 376 -11.94 -15.28 0.72
N ALA A 377 -10.95 -15.83 1.43
CA ALA A 377 -10.32 -17.05 0.98
C ALA A 377 -11.45 -18.07 0.96
N ASP A 378 -11.78 -18.49 -0.24
CA ASP A 378 -12.51 -19.65 -0.76
C ASP A 378 -12.56 -20.96 0.07
N GLY A 379 -12.24 -20.96 1.36
CA GLY A 379 -12.16 -22.17 2.21
C GLY A 379 -13.08 -22.22 3.44
N GLY A 380 -13.87 -21.18 3.73
CA GLY A 380 -14.74 -21.18 4.92
C GLY A 380 -16.20 -21.02 4.56
N ALA A 381 -16.94 -22.12 4.41
CA ALA A 381 -18.39 -22.05 4.34
C ALA A 381 -18.90 -21.35 5.62
N THR A 382 -19.49 -20.17 5.47
CA THR A 382 -20.36 -19.61 6.51
C THR A 382 -21.52 -20.57 6.65
N GLY A 383 -21.50 -21.37 7.70
CA GLY A 383 -22.54 -22.33 8.01
C GLY A 383 -23.84 -21.61 8.34
N ASP A 384 -24.55 -21.20 7.30
CA ASP A 384 -25.92 -20.71 7.34
C ASP A 384 -26.81 -21.84 6.78
N ASP A 385 -26.87 -22.94 7.51
CA ASP A 385 -27.82 -24.02 7.28
C ASP A 385 -28.33 -24.53 8.64
N ALA A 386 -29.17 -23.71 9.26
CA ALA A 386 -30.09 -24.14 10.31
C ALA A 386 -31.51 -23.68 9.95
N GLY A 387 -32.02 -24.22 8.83
CA GLY A 387 -33.44 -24.22 8.49
C GLY A 387 -34.12 -25.53 8.96
N PRO A 388 -35.44 -25.51 9.26
CA PRO A 388 -36.06 -26.46 10.19
C PRO A 388 -36.57 -27.72 9.48
N GLU A 389 -36.06 -28.91 9.86
CA GLU A 389 -36.69 -30.16 9.45
C GLU A 389 -37.69 -30.65 10.51
N ALA A 390 -38.96 -30.45 10.18
CA ALA A 390 -40.09 -31.22 10.70
C ALA A 390 -40.67 -32.06 9.56
N ALA A 391 -40.55 -33.39 9.65
CA ALA A 391 -41.42 -34.41 9.05
C ALA A 391 -40.96 -35.78 9.60
N ALA A 392 -41.66 -36.43 10.53
CA ALA A 392 -42.92 -37.17 10.35
C ALA A 392 -42.82 -38.34 9.32
N ASP A 393 -42.82 -39.54 9.91
CA ASP A 393 -43.37 -40.81 9.46
C ASP A 393 -42.73 -41.62 8.32
N ALA A 394 -42.23 -42.81 8.71
CA ALA A 394 -42.57 -44.07 8.04
C ALA A 394 -42.45 -45.26 9.02
N GLU A 395 -43.58 -45.92 9.24
CA GLU A 395 -43.75 -47.15 10.01
C GLU A 395 -43.04 -48.37 9.39
N SER A 396 -42.57 -49.30 10.24
CA SER A 396 -42.76 -50.73 9.99
C SER A 396 -42.70 -51.47 11.34
N GLY A 397 -43.84 -52.04 11.75
CA GLY A 397 -43.97 -52.79 13.00
C GLY A 397 -43.51 -54.24 12.93
N THR A 398 -43.32 -54.80 14.12
CA THR A 398 -43.49 -56.22 14.53
C THR A 398 -43.47 -56.20 16.07
N GLY A 399 -44.58 -56.52 16.74
CA GLY A 399 -44.83 -57.86 17.31
C GLY A 399 -44.27 -57.92 18.74
N ASP A 400 -45.08 -57.60 19.75
CA ASP A 400 -45.75 -58.57 20.64
C ASP A 400 -44.82 -59.20 21.69
N GLU A 401 -45.04 -58.80 22.94
CA GLU A 401 -45.27 -59.66 24.12
C GLU A 401 -44.86 -58.92 25.40
N GLY A 402 -45.82 -58.78 26.32
CA GLY A 402 -45.61 -58.25 27.67
C GLY A 402 -45.05 -59.30 28.63
N VAL A 403 -45.21 -59.01 29.94
CA VAL A 403 -44.88 -59.84 31.13
C VAL A 403 -43.43 -59.58 31.60
N THR A 404 -43.09 -59.07 32.80
CA THR A 404 -43.73 -59.09 34.14
C THR A 404 -43.06 -58.07 35.09
N ASP A 405 -43.85 -57.57 36.05
CA ASP A 405 -43.61 -57.27 37.50
C ASP A 405 -42.15 -57.28 38.03
N ALA A 406 -41.71 -56.42 38.95
CA ALA A 406 -42.39 -55.60 39.97
C ALA A 406 -41.52 -54.38 40.37
#